data_AF-A0A841WTY1-F1
#
_entry.id   AF-A0A841WTY1-F1
#
_cell.length_a   1.000
_cell.length_b   1.000
_cell.length_c   1.000
_cell.angle_alpha   90.00
_cell.angle_beta   90.00
_cell.angle_gamma   90.00
#
_symmetry.space_group_name_H-M   'P 1'
#
loop_
_entity.id
_entity.type
_entity.pdbx_description
1 polymer ?
#
loop_
_entity_poly.entity_id
_entity_poly.type
_entity_poly.pdbx_seq_one_letter_code
_entity_poly.pdbx_strand_id
1 'polypeptide(L)'
;MNRKQLYWAKDYTYEARQKKIGWLNEIIESLHEQPELGKYEDDEDSEELFTQETITVAQRLMKLVIQEEPNKQDIRELYILLKIYKHIRNSAWDDICKYVENLHWVVNIWETFQNVIELDIWHGCEYQRYSIKEPLITEGKFIRGSSSIDHHGHIVFKLEQNLEDNQIKIIWQIPNETVIPDEYIPESIEGIIDGLLKYSHLEKKAFSSLKITVFNGSYHEYHSRESDYRLAACIAWRNALENAEFIPL
;
A
#
# COMPACT_ATOMS: atom_id res chain seq x y z
N MET A 1 20.62 11.60 4.33
CA MET A 1 20.41 12.21 3.01
C MET A 1 19.13 13.03 3.13
N ASN A 2 19.16 14.32 2.82
CA ASN A 2 17.98 15.18 2.96
C ASN A 2 17.08 14.95 1.74
N ARG A 3 16.19 13.94 1.82
CA ARG A 3 15.22 13.65 0.75
C ARG A 3 14.31 14.87 0.59
N LYS A 4 13.94 15.22 -0.65
CA LYS A 4 12.93 16.29 -0.88
C LYS A 4 11.62 15.91 -0.18
N GLN A 5 10.74 16.84 0.14
CA GLN A 5 9.41 16.47 0.65
C GLN A 5 8.53 15.94 -0.51
N LEU A 6 7.65 14.98 -0.24
CA LEU A 6 6.60 14.59 -1.21
C LEU A 6 5.77 15.83 -1.57
N TYR A 7 5.50 16.02 -2.87
CA TYR A 7 4.84 17.24 -3.34
C TYR A 7 3.42 17.42 -2.73
N TRP A 8 2.77 16.30 -2.42
CA TRP A 8 1.43 16.24 -1.85
C TRP A 8 1.45 16.27 -0.31
N ALA A 9 2.61 16.29 0.35
CA ALA A 9 2.67 16.35 1.82
C ALA A 9 2.00 17.61 2.40
N LYS A 10 1.97 18.70 1.64
CA LYS A 10 1.23 19.93 1.95
C LYS A 10 -0.28 19.72 2.12
N ASP A 11 -0.84 18.66 1.55
CA ASP A 11 -2.26 18.34 1.64
C ASP A 11 -2.60 17.59 2.94
N TYR A 12 -1.58 17.32 3.77
CA TYR A 12 -1.68 16.59 5.05
C TYR A 12 -1.20 17.41 6.25
N THR A 13 -1.03 18.74 6.13
CA THR A 13 -0.85 19.63 7.30
C THR A 13 -2.11 19.67 8.16
N TYR A 14 -2.00 20.09 9.42
CA TYR A 14 -3.18 20.21 10.30
C TYR A 14 -4.32 20.99 9.63
N GLU A 15 -4.05 22.18 9.07
CA GLU A 15 -5.05 23.01 8.40
C GLU A 15 -5.64 22.35 7.15
N ALA A 16 -4.82 21.62 6.39
CA ALA A 16 -5.28 20.88 5.22
C ALA A 16 -6.20 19.70 5.62
N ARG A 17 -5.84 18.99 6.70
CA ARG A 17 -6.65 17.91 7.29
C ARG A 17 -7.99 18.43 7.81
N GLN A 18 -8.02 19.59 8.47
CA GLN A 18 -9.28 20.20 8.94
C GLN A 18 -10.29 20.45 7.82
N LYS A 19 -9.83 20.78 6.61
CA LYS A 19 -10.70 20.98 5.44
C LYS A 19 -11.35 19.69 4.93
N LYS A 20 -10.88 18.51 5.36
CA LYS A 20 -11.39 17.20 4.96
C LYS A 20 -12.45 16.65 5.92
N ILE A 21 -12.69 17.30 7.06
CA ILE A 21 -13.65 16.83 8.08
C ILE A 21 -15.07 16.70 7.51
N GLY A 22 -15.53 17.69 6.73
CA GLY A 22 -16.87 17.64 6.11
C GLY A 22 -17.05 16.41 5.22
N TRP A 23 -16.11 16.22 4.30
CA TRP A 23 -16.08 15.04 3.41
C TRP A 23 -16.01 13.71 4.19
N LEU A 24 -15.20 13.62 5.26
CA LEU A 24 -15.15 12.40 6.07
C LEU A 24 -16.44 12.13 6.83
N ASN A 25 -17.12 13.17 7.33
CA ASN A 25 -18.43 13.02 7.99
C ASN A 25 -19.47 12.48 7.00
N GLU A 26 -19.53 13.04 5.78
CA GLU A 26 -20.44 12.59 4.73
C GLU A 26 -20.23 11.10 4.40
N ILE A 27 -18.98 10.65 4.35
CA ILE A 27 -18.69 9.22 4.12
C ILE A 27 -19.12 8.39 5.33
N ILE A 28 -18.79 8.78 6.56
CA ILE A 28 -19.18 8.02 7.77
C ILE A 28 -20.71 7.90 7.86
N GLU A 29 -21.44 8.96 7.56
CA GLU A 29 -22.90 8.95 7.49
C GLU A 29 -23.39 8.00 6.40
N SER A 30 -22.81 8.05 5.19
CA SER A 30 -23.14 7.14 4.10
C SER A 30 -22.89 5.66 4.45
N LEU A 31 -21.79 5.36 5.17
CA LEU A 31 -21.49 4.01 5.66
C LEU A 31 -22.56 3.49 6.64
N HIS A 32 -23.16 4.39 7.43
CA HIS A 32 -24.22 4.05 8.38
C HIS A 32 -25.60 3.91 7.74
N GLU A 33 -25.95 4.84 6.84
CA GLU A 33 -27.30 4.96 6.28
C GLU A 33 -27.53 4.10 5.04
N GLN A 34 -26.47 3.84 4.26
CA GLN A 34 -26.54 3.14 2.98
C GLN A 34 -25.39 2.11 2.84
N PRO A 35 -25.33 1.10 3.74
CA PRO A 35 -24.27 0.08 3.72
C PRO A 35 -24.19 -0.72 2.41
N GLU A 36 -25.30 -0.74 1.64
CA GLU A 36 -25.39 -1.36 0.32
C GLU A 36 -24.58 -0.64 -0.77
N LEU A 37 -24.21 0.63 -0.58
CA LEU A 37 -23.28 1.32 -1.49
C LEU A 37 -21.87 0.70 -1.44
N GLY A 38 -21.58 -0.14 -0.44
CA GLY A 38 -20.36 -0.94 -0.39
C GLY A 38 -20.35 -2.13 -1.35
N LYS A 39 -21.48 -2.46 -1.99
CA LYS A 39 -21.59 -3.58 -2.93
C LYS A 39 -20.88 -3.28 -4.25
N TYR A 40 -20.34 -4.33 -4.87
CA TYR A 40 -19.81 -4.27 -6.22
C TYR A 40 -20.94 -4.03 -7.24
N GLU A 41 -20.75 -3.11 -8.19
CA GLU A 41 -21.73 -2.88 -9.28
C GLU A 41 -21.85 -4.08 -10.25
N ASP A 42 -20.79 -4.89 -10.38
CA ASP A 42 -20.69 -6.02 -11.34
C ASP A 42 -20.57 -7.41 -10.67
N ASP A 43 -20.69 -7.51 -9.34
CA ASP A 43 -20.57 -8.77 -8.60
C ASP A 43 -21.82 -8.99 -7.74
N GLU A 44 -22.89 -9.49 -8.37
CA GLU A 44 -24.17 -9.83 -7.71
C GLU A 44 -24.00 -10.88 -6.60
N ASP A 45 -22.88 -11.62 -6.60
CA ASP A 45 -22.56 -12.68 -5.63
C ASP A 45 -21.74 -12.17 -4.44
N SER A 46 -21.26 -10.92 -4.45
CA SER A 46 -20.53 -10.35 -3.31
C SER A 46 -21.46 -10.02 -2.15
N GLU A 47 -21.36 -10.80 -1.07
CA GLU A 47 -22.10 -10.58 0.18
C GLU A 47 -21.47 -9.51 1.11
N GLU A 48 -20.27 -8.99 0.80
CA GLU A 48 -19.59 -8.00 1.66
C GLU A 48 -20.25 -6.62 1.55
N LEU A 49 -21.11 -6.32 2.53
CA LEU A 49 -21.58 -4.97 2.85
C LEU A 49 -20.50 -4.19 3.58
N PHE A 50 -20.62 -2.86 3.64
CA PHE A 50 -19.86 -2.10 4.64
C PHE A 50 -20.13 -2.67 6.04
N THR A 51 -19.06 -3.13 6.71
CA THR A 51 -19.19 -3.79 8.01
C THR A 51 -19.04 -2.79 9.15
N GLN A 52 -19.38 -3.21 10.37
CA GLN A 52 -19.16 -2.41 11.58
C GLN A 52 -17.67 -2.06 11.75
N GLU A 53 -16.76 -2.90 11.25
CA GLU A 53 -15.33 -2.68 11.21
C GLU A 53 -14.96 -1.50 10.30
N THR A 54 -15.52 -1.41 9.10
CA THR A 54 -15.30 -0.29 8.16
C THR A 54 -15.71 1.06 8.77
N ILE A 55 -16.88 1.09 9.42
CA ILE A 55 -17.36 2.27 10.16
C ILE A 55 -16.38 2.63 11.28
N THR A 56 -15.95 1.63 12.06
CA THR A 56 -15.00 1.82 13.17
C THR A 56 -13.69 2.40 12.68
N VAL A 57 -13.19 1.92 11.54
CA VAL A 57 -11.98 2.42 10.88
C VAL A 57 -12.15 3.88 10.44
N ALA A 58 -13.27 4.23 9.80
CA ALA A 58 -13.56 5.62 9.40
C ALA A 58 -13.67 6.56 10.61
N GLN A 59 -14.28 6.11 11.71
CA GLN A 59 -14.35 6.88 12.96
C GLN A 59 -12.98 7.06 13.62
N ARG A 60 -12.09 6.05 13.55
CA ARG A 60 -10.70 6.18 14.00
C ARG A 60 -9.93 7.21 13.18
N LEU A 61 -10.11 7.21 11.86
CA LEU A 61 -9.52 8.24 10.98
C LEU A 61 -9.97 9.63 11.40
N MET A 62 -11.28 9.85 11.63
CA MET A 62 -11.80 11.14 12.07
C MET A 62 -11.11 11.62 13.35
N LYS A 63 -10.94 10.75 14.35
CA LYS A 63 -10.26 11.07 15.61
C LYS A 63 -8.80 11.48 15.43
N LEU A 64 -8.12 11.00 14.38
CA LEU A 64 -6.74 11.38 14.07
C LEU A 64 -6.67 12.69 13.28
N VAL A 65 -7.59 12.90 12.34
CA VAL A 65 -7.64 14.10 11.49
C VAL A 65 -7.83 15.38 12.31
N ILE A 66 -8.61 15.31 13.40
CA ILE A 66 -8.85 16.44 14.30
C ILE A 66 -7.67 16.79 15.22
N GLN A 67 -6.66 15.92 15.31
CA GLN A 67 -5.47 16.17 16.13
C GLN A 67 -4.49 17.06 15.37
N GLU A 68 -3.90 18.02 16.09
CA GLU A 68 -2.83 18.88 15.56
C GLU A 68 -1.61 18.04 15.17
N GLU A 69 -1.19 17.16 16.08
CA GLU A 69 -0.12 16.18 15.88
C GLU A 69 -0.65 14.76 16.16
N PRO A 70 -1.16 14.06 15.14
CA PRO A 70 -1.68 12.71 15.32
C PRO A 70 -0.56 11.72 15.67
N ASN A 71 -0.88 10.77 16.54
CA ASN A 71 0.08 9.75 16.96
C ASN A 71 0.50 8.87 15.76
N LYS A 72 1.81 8.74 15.57
CA LYS A 72 2.44 7.95 14.50
C LYS A 72 1.99 6.47 14.51
N GLN A 73 1.96 5.87 15.68
CA GLN A 73 1.56 4.48 15.87
C GLN A 73 0.08 4.28 15.50
N ASP A 74 -0.81 5.16 15.94
CA ASP A 74 -2.24 5.07 15.60
C ASP A 74 -2.48 5.17 14.09
N ILE A 75 -1.75 6.06 13.38
CA ILE A 75 -1.81 6.15 11.92
C ILE A 75 -1.28 4.87 11.26
N ARG A 76 -0.22 4.26 11.80
CA ARG A 76 0.33 3.00 11.30
C ARG A 76 -0.65 1.84 11.48
N GLU A 77 -1.30 1.74 12.63
CA GLU A 77 -2.33 0.74 12.89
C GLU A 77 -3.53 0.93 11.97
N LEU A 78 -3.98 2.18 11.79
CA LEU A 78 -5.06 2.49 10.86
C LEU A 78 -4.70 2.12 9.42
N TYR A 79 -3.47 2.41 9.00
CA TYR A 79 -2.95 2.02 7.69
C TYR A 79 -2.97 0.50 7.50
N ILE A 80 -2.45 -0.28 8.46
CA ILE A 80 -2.45 -1.75 8.39
C ILE A 80 -3.88 -2.30 8.32
N LEU A 81 -4.79 -1.77 9.14
CA LEU A 81 -6.19 -2.18 9.12
C LEU A 81 -6.83 -1.91 7.75
N LEU A 82 -6.64 -0.71 7.20
CA LEU A 82 -7.20 -0.35 5.89
C LEU A 82 -6.66 -1.20 4.76
N LYS A 83 -5.43 -1.70 4.85
CA LYS A 83 -4.87 -2.60 3.85
C LYS A 83 -5.66 -3.89 3.68
N ILE A 84 -6.19 -4.43 4.77
CA ILE A 84 -7.04 -5.62 4.74
C ILE A 84 -8.36 -5.32 3.99
N TYR A 85 -8.88 -4.10 4.13
CA TYR A 85 -10.17 -3.67 3.58
C TYR A 85 -10.08 -2.86 2.28
N LYS A 86 -8.88 -2.71 1.70
CA LYS A 86 -8.60 -1.82 0.56
C LYS A 86 -9.28 -2.26 -0.74
N HIS A 87 -9.73 -3.51 -0.82
CA HIS A 87 -10.34 -4.08 -2.03
C HIS A 87 -11.87 -3.99 -2.07
N ILE A 88 -12.50 -3.38 -1.05
CA ILE A 88 -13.93 -3.03 -1.06
C ILE A 88 -14.12 -1.88 -2.06
N ARG A 89 -14.78 -2.13 -3.20
CA ARG A 89 -14.91 -1.13 -4.27
C ARG A 89 -16.13 -0.24 -4.09
N ASN A 90 -15.97 0.74 -3.21
CA ASN A 90 -16.75 1.97 -3.21
C ASN A 90 -15.77 3.14 -3.40
N SER A 91 -16.07 4.06 -4.31
CA SER A 91 -15.16 5.18 -4.64
C SER A 91 -14.83 6.04 -3.43
N ALA A 92 -15.78 6.26 -2.52
CA ALA A 92 -15.55 7.01 -1.29
C ALA A 92 -14.65 6.25 -0.30
N TRP A 93 -14.80 4.93 -0.21
CA TRP A 93 -13.92 4.09 0.62
C TRP A 93 -12.51 4.01 0.06
N ASP A 94 -12.36 3.87 -1.26
CA ASP A 94 -11.07 3.90 -1.94
C ASP A 94 -10.37 5.25 -1.72
N ASP A 95 -11.11 6.36 -1.74
CA ASP A 95 -10.56 7.69 -1.44
C ASP A 95 -10.14 7.83 0.03
N ILE A 96 -10.86 7.22 0.99
CA ILE A 96 -10.40 7.10 2.39
C ILE A 96 -9.11 6.29 2.46
N CYS A 97 -9.04 5.14 1.80
CA CYS A 97 -7.86 4.29 1.80
C CYS A 97 -6.64 5.05 1.26
N LYS A 98 -6.79 5.76 0.13
CA LYS A 98 -5.73 6.62 -0.44
C LYS A 98 -5.34 7.75 0.50
N TYR A 99 -6.31 8.37 1.16
CA TYR A 99 -6.03 9.45 2.10
C TYR A 99 -5.19 8.95 3.28
N VAL A 100 -5.53 7.80 3.88
CA VAL A 100 -4.75 7.25 5.00
C VAL A 100 -3.39 6.74 4.55
N GLU A 101 -3.31 6.10 3.38
CA GLU A 101 -2.04 5.69 2.77
C GLU A 101 -1.08 6.88 2.66
N ASN A 102 -1.54 7.98 2.07
CA ASN A 102 -0.74 9.18 1.93
C ASN A 102 -0.39 9.81 3.30
N LEU A 103 -1.37 9.90 4.23
CA LEU A 103 -1.11 10.38 5.58
C LEU A 103 -0.04 9.54 6.29
N HIS A 104 -0.10 8.22 6.16
CA HIS A 104 0.88 7.28 6.69
C HIS A 104 2.27 7.54 6.12
N TRP A 105 2.38 7.69 4.81
CA TRP A 105 3.63 8.02 4.14
C TRP A 105 4.21 9.34 4.65
N VAL A 106 3.41 10.39 4.80
CA VAL A 106 3.91 11.69 5.31
C VAL A 106 4.38 11.59 6.75
N VAL A 107 3.57 11.01 7.63
CA VAL A 107 3.77 11.10 9.09
C VAL A 107 4.75 10.04 9.60
N ASN A 108 4.67 8.82 9.08
CA ASN A 108 5.41 7.67 9.62
C ASN A 108 6.65 7.33 8.82
N ILE A 109 6.60 7.49 7.50
CA ILE A 109 7.68 6.98 6.65
C ILE A 109 8.56 8.13 6.17
N TRP A 110 8.05 9.05 5.36
CA TRP A 110 8.84 10.00 4.58
C TRP A 110 9.87 10.79 5.38
N GLU A 111 9.49 11.35 6.52
CA GLU A 111 10.40 12.12 7.38
C GLU A 111 11.47 11.26 8.06
N THR A 112 11.19 9.97 8.29
CA THR A 112 12.05 9.06 9.06
C THR A 112 12.54 7.86 8.25
N PHE A 113 12.36 7.87 6.92
CA PHE A 113 12.56 6.70 6.09
C PHE A 113 14.04 6.35 5.99
N GLN A 114 14.42 5.28 6.70
CA GLN A 114 15.79 4.74 6.72
C GLN A 114 15.99 3.63 5.69
N ASN A 115 15.32 3.72 4.53
CA ASN A 115 15.35 2.70 3.48
C ASN A 115 14.79 1.33 3.90
N VAL A 116 14.12 1.24 5.05
CA VAL A 116 13.57 -0.01 5.58
C VAL A 116 12.17 0.27 6.09
N ILE A 117 11.25 -0.61 5.73
CA ILE A 117 9.89 -0.67 6.26
C ILE A 117 9.69 -2.08 6.79
N GLU A 118 9.16 -2.17 7.99
CA GLU A 118 8.77 -3.41 8.64
C GLU A 118 7.26 -3.38 8.82
N LEU A 119 6.58 -4.45 8.44
CA LEU A 119 5.12 -4.56 8.48
C LEU A 119 4.73 -5.90 9.08
N ASP A 120 3.80 -5.85 10.03
CA ASP A 120 3.06 -7.00 10.52
C ASP A 120 1.61 -6.89 10.02
N ILE A 121 1.38 -7.31 8.77
CA ILE A 121 0.07 -7.22 8.12
C ILE A 121 -0.96 -8.14 8.79
N TRP A 122 -0.50 -9.24 9.39
CA TRP A 122 -1.34 -10.25 10.03
C TRP A 122 -1.35 -10.10 11.56
N HIS A 123 -1.07 -8.89 12.05
CA HIS A 123 -1.00 -8.61 13.47
C HIS A 123 -2.33 -8.97 14.16
N GLY A 124 -2.26 -9.79 15.21
CA GLY A 124 -3.44 -10.21 15.96
C GLY A 124 -4.37 -11.18 15.23
N CYS A 125 -4.00 -11.67 14.03
CA CYS A 125 -4.76 -12.68 13.30
C CYS A 125 -4.18 -14.08 13.48
N GLU A 126 -5.04 -15.06 13.73
CA GLU A 126 -4.69 -16.49 13.82
C GLU A 126 -4.77 -17.17 12.45
N TYR A 127 -3.79 -16.93 11.59
CA TYR A 127 -3.67 -17.59 10.27
C TYR A 127 -2.45 -18.50 10.21
N GLN A 128 -2.57 -19.63 9.49
CA GLN A 128 -1.39 -20.39 9.07
C GLN A 128 -0.56 -19.53 8.12
N ARG A 129 0.67 -19.25 8.53
CA ARG A 129 1.59 -18.38 7.82
C ARG A 129 2.40 -19.14 6.79
N TYR A 130 2.75 -18.46 5.70
CA TYR A 130 3.55 -18.99 4.61
C TYR A 130 4.70 -18.03 4.27
N SER A 131 5.80 -18.59 3.77
CA SER A 131 6.89 -17.86 3.14
C SER A 131 7.28 -18.53 1.82
N ILE A 132 8.26 -17.96 1.11
CA ILE A 132 8.87 -18.58 -0.06
C ILE A 132 9.95 -19.58 0.37
N LYS A 133 10.19 -20.62 -0.42
CA LYS A 133 11.24 -21.60 -0.12
C LYS A 133 12.64 -21.11 -0.51
N GLU A 134 12.80 -20.70 -1.76
CA GLU A 134 14.09 -20.28 -2.30
C GLU A 134 14.03 -18.80 -2.67
N PRO A 135 15.12 -18.04 -2.44
CA PRO A 135 15.15 -16.64 -2.83
C PRO A 135 15.12 -16.50 -4.35
N LEU A 136 14.42 -15.47 -4.84
CA LEU A 136 14.34 -15.16 -6.27
C LEU A 136 14.46 -13.67 -6.56
N ILE A 137 14.90 -13.35 -7.77
CA ILE A 137 14.89 -11.98 -8.30
C ILE A 137 13.73 -11.91 -9.29
N THR A 138 12.93 -10.86 -9.16
CA THR A 138 11.81 -10.60 -10.07
C THR A 138 11.91 -9.19 -10.64
N GLU A 139 11.39 -9.04 -11.85
CA GLU A 139 11.31 -7.79 -12.57
C GLU A 139 9.84 -7.52 -12.93
N GLY A 140 9.43 -6.26 -12.76
CA GLY A 140 8.13 -5.78 -13.20
C GLY A 140 8.30 -4.53 -14.04
N LYS A 141 7.72 -4.57 -15.24
CA LYS A 141 7.71 -3.45 -16.20
C LYS A 141 6.27 -3.15 -16.56
N PHE A 142 5.84 -1.93 -16.25
CA PHE A 142 4.61 -1.36 -16.78
C PHE A 142 4.98 -0.37 -17.88
N ILE A 143 4.89 -0.85 -19.12
CA ILE A 143 5.13 -0.03 -20.31
C ILE A 143 3.87 -0.10 -21.15
N ARG A 144 3.19 1.03 -21.34
CA ARG A 144 2.04 1.16 -22.24
C ARG A 144 2.23 2.39 -23.11
N GLY A 145 2.29 2.17 -24.42
CA GLY A 145 2.13 3.24 -25.39
C GLY A 145 0.66 3.39 -25.76
N SER A 146 0.08 4.56 -25.49
CA SER A 146 -1.19 4.97 -26.10
C SER A 146 -0.90 6.08 -27.11
N SER A 147 -1.83 6.37 -28.03
CA SER A 147 -1.63 7.37 -29.09
C SER A 147 -1.36 8.80 -28.63
N SER A 148 -1.43 9.09 -27.32
CA SER A 148 -1.16 10.41 -26.75
C SER A 148 -0.25 10.42 -25.51
N ILE A 149 -0.15 9.31 -24.76
CA ILE A 149 0.57 9.24 -23.49
C ILE A 149 1.26 7.89 -23.37
N ASP A 150 2.58 7.93 -23.21
CA ASP A 150 3.37 6.75 -22.83
C ASP A 150 3.51 6.68 -21.32
N HIS A 151 3.41 5.46 -20.79
CA HIS A 151 3.58 5.10 -19.39
C HIS A 151 4.84 4.27 -19.21
N HIS A 152 5.61 4.54 -18.15
CA HIS A 152 6.82 3.81 -17.82
C HIS A 152 7.00 3.64 -16.31
N GLY A 153 6.85 2.41 -15.82
CA GLY A 153 7.27 1.99 -14.48
C GLY A 153 8.16 0.76 -14.59
N HIS A 154 9.29 0.75 -13.89
CA HIS A 154 10.20 -0.40 -13.89
C HIS A 154 10.87 -0.57 -12.54
N ILE A 155 10.66 -1.73 -11.93
CA ILE A 155 11.22 -2.09 -10.63
C ILE A 155 11.73 -3.53 -10.65
N VAL A 156 12.85 -3.75 -9.96
CA VAL A 156 13.46 -5.06 -9.77
C VAL A 156 13.71 -5.24 -8.28
N PHE A 157 13.21 -6.35 -7.74
CA PHE A 157 13.44 -6.68 -6.34
C PHE A 157 13.85 -8.15 -6.16
N LYS A 158 14.58 -8.37 -5.06
CA LYS A 158 14.92 -9.70 -4.55
C LYS A 158 13.92 -10.05 -3.46
N LEU A 159 13.29 -11.21 -3.57
CA LEU A 159 12.43 -11.79 -2.56
C LEU A 159 13.21 -12.88 -1.83
N GLU A 160 13.31 -12.76 -0.51
CA GLU A 160 14.00 -13.71 0.37
C GLU A 160 13.11 -14.06 1.57
N GLN A 161 13.40 -15.19 2.22
CA GLN A 161 12.84 -15.48 3.54
C GLN A 161 13.40 -14.53 4.61
N ASN A 162 12.59 -14.23 5.61
CA ASN A 162 12.96 -13.49 6.81
C ASN A 162 12.39 -14.17 8.07
N LEU A 163 13.01 -15.27 8.49
CA LEU A 163 12.47 -16.12 9.57
C LEU A 163 12.63 -15.52 10.98
N GLU A 164 13.35 -14.42 11.14
CA GLU A 164 13.74 -13.91 12.46
C GLU A 164 12.61 -13.15 13.18
N ASP A 165 11.68 -12.53 12.45
CA ASP A 165 10.75 -11.54 13.01
C ASP A 165 9.27 -11.79 12.70
N ASN A 166 8.93 -12.82 11.92
CA ASN A 166 7.58 -13.06 11.40
C ASN A 166 6.98 -11.87 10.63
N GLN A 167 7.81 -10.92 10.19
CA GLN A 167 7.39 -9.68 9.57
C GLN A 167 7.76 -9.65 8.09
N ILE A 168 7.12 -8.71 7.40
CA ILE A 168 7.48 -8.34 6.04
C ILE A 168 8.43 -7.15 6.15
N LYS A 169 9.64 -7.32 5.63
CA LYS A 169 10.69 -6.31 5.61
C LYS A 169 10.93 -5.85 4.18
N ILE A 170 10.58 -4.62 3.88
CA ILE A 170 10.80 -4.00 2.57
C ILE A 170 12.02 -3.09 2.68
N ILE A 171 13.04 -3.35 1.88
CA ILE A 171 14.32 -2.63 1.90
C ILE A 171 14.52 -1.92 0.57
N TRP A 172 14.68 -0.60 0.63
CA TRP A 172 15.00 0.25 -0.52
C TRP A 172 16.51 0.43 -0.66
N GLN A 173 17.14 -0.39 -1.50
CA GLN A 173 18.59 -0.39 -1.72
C GLN A 173 19.01 0.33 -3.01
N ILE A 174 18.19 1.26 -3.52
CA ILE A 174 18.57 2.10 -4.65
C ILE A 174 19.32 3.34 -4.11
N PRO A 175 20.61 3.51 -4.43
CA PRO A 175 21.47 4.49 -3.79
C PRO A 175 21.33 5.91 -4.36
N ASN A 176 20.76 6.08 -5.55
CA ASN A 176 20.62 7.38 -6.20
C ASN A 176 19.28 7.50 -6.97
N GLU A 177 18.81 8.74 -7.11
CA GLU A 177 17.56 9.08 -7.81
C GLU A 177 17.63 8.81 -9.32
N THR A 178 18.81 8.51 -9.88
CA THR A 178 18.96 8.26 -11.34
C THR A 178 18.40 6.91 -11.78
N VAL A 179 18.21 5.97 -10.85
CA VAL A 179 17.63 4.65 -11.15
C VAL A 179 16.13 4.70 -10.94
N ILE A 180 15.70 5.11 -9.74
CA ILE A 180 14.31 5.43 -9.43
C ILE A 180 14.32 6.66 -8.51
N PRO A 181 13.70 7.79 -8.93
CA PRO A 181 13.52 8.97 -8.10
C PRO A 181 12.79 8.69 -6.79
N ASP A 182 13.09 9.50 -5.77
CA ASP A 182 12.58 9.31 -4.41
C ASP A 182 11.05 9.44 -4.33
N GLU A 183 10.45 10.29 -5.17
CA GLU A 183 9.00 10.47 -5.26
C GLU A 183 8.23 9.20 -5.66
N TYR A 184 8.88 8.22 -6.29
CA TYR A 184 8.24 6.96 -6.69
C TYR A 184 8.34 5.86 -5.61
N ILE A 185 9.08 6.11 -4.53
CA ILE A 185 9.26 5.15 -3.43
C ILE A 185 7.92 4.76 -2.79
N PRO A 186 7.04 5.72 -2.42
CA PRO A 186 5.76 5.41 -1.81
C PRO A 186 4.95 4.43 -2.66
N GLU A 187 4.64 4.80 -3.90
CA GLU A 187 3.82 3.99 -4.79
C GLU A 187 4.48 2.66 -5.16
N SER A 188 5.81 2.61 -5.26
CA SER A 188 6.55 1.34 -5.46
C SER A 188 6.30 0.36 -4.31
N ILE A 189 6.42 0.84 -3.08
CA ILE A 189 6.24 0.03 -1.87
C ILE A 189 4.77 -0.33 -1.70
N GLU A 190 3.87 0.59 -2.04
CA GLU A 190 2.44 0.30 -2.04
C GLU A 190 2.05 -0.77 -3.07
N GLY A 191 2.68 -0.78 -4.24
CA GLY A 191 2.50 -1.86 -5.20
C GLY A 191 3.09 -3.18 -4.73
N ILE A 192 4.14 -3.15 -3.92
CA ILE A 192 4.68 -4.36 -3.28
C ILE A 192 3.64 -4.94 -2.30
N ILE A 193 3.06 -4.09 -1.45
CA ILE A 193 2.08 -4.48 -0.43
C ILE A 193 0.77 -4.92 -1.09
N ASP A 194 0.27 -4.17 -2.06
CA ASP A 194 -0.96 -4.50 -2.80
C ASP A 194 -0.80 -5.83 -3.56
N GLY A 195 0.36 -6.07 -4.18
CA GLY A 195 0.68 -7.35 -4.83
C GLY A 195 0.67 -8.53 -3.86
N LEU A 196 1.30 -8.35 -2.69
CA LEU A 196 1.33 -9.34 -1.61
C LEU A 196 -0.08 -9.68 -1.09
N LEU A 197 -0.91 -8.66 -0.80
CA LEU A 197 -2.27 -8.83 -0.28
C LEU A 197 -3.17 -9.51 -1.29
N LYS A 198 -3.15 -9.04 -2.55
CA LYS A 198 -3.95 -9.61 -3.63
C LYS A 198 -3.62 -11.10 -3.82
N TYR A 199 -2.34 -11.45 -3.80
CA TYR A 199 -1.96 -12.84 -3.98
C TYR A 199 -2.21 -13.71 -2.74
N SER A 200 -2.07 -13.15 -1.54
CA SER A 200 -2.49 -13.80 -0.28
C SER A 200 -3.95 -14.22 -0.35
N HIS A 201 -4.82 -13.34 -0.87
CA HIS A 201 -6.23 -13.62 -1.06
C HIS A 201 -6.46 -14.71 -2.13
N LEU A 202 -5.83 -14.58 -3.30
CA LEU A 202 -5.97 -15.56 -4.41
C LEU A 202 -5.55 -16.98 -4.00
N GLU A 203 -4.42 -17.11 -3.30
CA GLU A 203 -3.88 -18.40 -2.86
C GLU A 203 -4.46 -18.88 -1.52
N LYS A 204 -5.25 -18.06 -0.83
CA LYS A 204 -5.74 -18.30 0.53
C LYS A 204 -4.60 -18.61 1.51
N LYS A 205 -3.49 -17.86 1.42
CA LYS A 205 -2.28 -18.01 2.24
C LYS A 205 -1.89 -16.68 2.87
N ALA A 206 -1.63 -16.68 4.18
CA ALA A 206 -1.12 -15.51 4.87
C ALA A 206 0.41 -15.42 4.72
N PHE A 207 0.88 -14.69 3.69
CA PHE A 207 2.31 -14.54 3.44
C PHE A 207 2.97 -13.63 4.48
N SER A 208 4.05 -14.10 5.11
CA SER A 208 4.82 -13.40 6.15
C SER A 208 6.27 -13.87 6.16
N SER A 209 7.12 -13.32 7.04
CA SER A 209 8.54 -13.67 7.09
C SER A 209 9.20 -13.53 5.73
N LEU A 210 9.03 -12.36 5.11
CA LEU A 210 9.53 -12.04 3.78
C LEU A 210 10.43 -10.82 3.85
N LYS A 211 11.56 -10.88 3.18
CA LYS A 211 12.44 -9.74 2.93
C LYS A 211 12.40 -9.40 1.46
N ILE A 212 11.95 -8.20 1.14
CA ILE A 212 11.83 -7.68 -0.22
C ILE A 212 12.83 -6.55 -0.38
N THR A 213 13.93 -6.79 -1.08
CA THR A 213 14.94 -5.77 -1.34
C THR A 213 14.76 -5.23 -2.76
N VAL A 214 14.30 -3.99 -2.87
CA VAL A 214 14.31 -3.24 -4.14
C VAL A 214 15.72 -2.74 -4.37
N PHE A 215 16.38 -3.19 -5.43
CA PHE A 215 17.80 -2.85 -5.67
C PHE A 215 18.07 -2.31 -7.08
N ASN A 216 17.10 -2.36 -7.99
CA ASN A 216 17.27 -1.87 -9.35
C ASN A 216 15.91 -1.48 -9.98
N GLY A 217 15.97 -0.85 -11.14
CA GLY A 217 14.82 -0.41 -11.93
C GLY A 217 15.26 0.60 -12.98
N SER A 218 14.30 1.34 -13.52
CA SER A 218 14.59 2.51 -14.34
C SER A 218 13.40 3.45 -14.33
N TYR A 219 13.61 4.71 -14.67
CA TYR A 219 12.55 5.69 -14.89
C TYR A 219 12.77 6.45 -16.20
N HIS A 220 11.71 7.11 -16.67
CA HIS A 220 11.78 8.04 -17.78
C HIS A 220 11.14 9.36 -17.38
N GLU A 221 11.89 10.46 -17.46
CA GLU A 221 11.50 11.79 -16.98
C GLU A 221 10.09 12.23 -17.43
N TYR A 222 9.74 12.00 -18.69
CA TYR A 222 8.44 12.42 -19.25
C TYR A 222 7.34 11.35 -19.25
N HIS A 223 7.68 10.09 -19.00
CA HIS A 223 6.76 8.95 -19.19
C HIS A 223 6.49 8.20 -17.88
N SER A 224 7.27 8.44 -16.83
CA SER A 224 7.09 7.83 -15.53
C SER A 224 6.16 8.65 -14.64
N ARG A 225 5.20 7.96 -14.03
CA ARG A 225 4.31 8.51 -13.00
C ARG A 225 4.34 7.62 -11.78
N GLU A 226 3.97 8.18 -10.62
CA GLU A 226 3.97 7.43 -9.36
C GLU A 226 3.12 6.15 -9.46
N SER A 227 1.91 6.23 -10.05
CA SER A 227 1.03 5.08 -10.24
C SER A 227 1.56 4.00 -11.17
N ASP A 228 2.47 4.34 -12.10
CA ASP A 228 3.10 3.35 -12.98
C ASP A 228 4.03 2.43 -12.19
N TYR A 229 4.69 2.94 -11.15
CA TYR A 229 5.56 2.16 -10.26
C TYR A 229 4.79 1.20 -9.38
N ARG A 230 3.63 1.62 -8.89
CA ARG A 230 2.73 0.73 -8.16
C ARG A 230 2.31 -0.46 -9.01
N LEU A 231 1.94 -0.20 -10.27
CA LEU A 231 1.56 -1.26 -11.19
C LEU A 231 2.76 -2.13 -11.59
N ALA A 232 3.94 -1.53 -11.82
CA ALA A 232 5.17 -2.28 -12.08
C ALA A 232 5.52 -3.21 -10.91
N ALA A 233 5.39 -2.75 -9.67
CA ALA A 233 5.61 -3.56 -8.46
C ALA A 233 4.59 -4.70 -8.33
N CYS A 234 3.30 -4.45 -8.60
CA CYS A 234 2.29 -5.50 -8.69
C CYS A 234 2.63 -6.56 -9.76
N ILE A 235 3.14 -6.14 -10.92
CA ILE A 235 3.59 -7.05 -12.00
C ILE A 235 4.79 -7.88 -11.52
N ALA A 236 5.78 -7.24 -10.89
CA ALA A 236 6.95 -7.92 -10.34
C ALA A 236 6.53 -8.98 -9.30
N TRP A 237 5.58 -8.67 -8.42
CA TRP A 237 5.05 -9.66 -7.47
C TRP A 237 4.36 -10.83 -8.13
N ARG A 238 3.47 -10.57 -9.09
CA ARG A 238 2.82 -11.65 -9.82
C ARG A 238 3.86 -12.57 -10.48
N ASN A 239 4.86 -11.99 -11.14
CA ASN A 239 5.94 -12.74 -11.78
C ASN A 239 6.77 -13.53 -10.76
N ALA A 240 6.98 -12.99 -9.56
CA ALA A 240 7.69 -13.70 -8.49
C ALA A 240 6.93 -14.96 -8.07
N LEU A 241 5.62 -14.81 -7.87
CA LEU A 241 4.79 -15.84 -7.26
C LEU A 241 4.46 -16.97 -8.23
N GLU A 242 4.39 -16.69 -9.55
CA GLU A 242 4.31 -17.72 -10.60
C GLU A 242 5.49 -18.70 -10.57
N ASN A 243 6.65 -18.27 -10.06
CA ASN A 243 7.89 -19.05 -10.04
C ASN A 243 8.30 -19.49 -8.62
N ALA A 244 7.57 -19.08 -7.58
CA ALA A 244 7.93 -19.35 -6.21
C ALA A 244 7.27 -20.63 -5.68
N GLU A 245 8.04 -21.43 -4.95
CA GLU A 245 7.50 -22.49 -4.09
C GLU A 245 7.20 -21.92 -2.71
N PHE A 246 6.00 -22.16 -2.18
CA PHE A 246 5.58 -21.68 -0.86
C PHE A 246 5.69 -22.76 0.20
N ILE A 247 6.21 -22.39 1.37
CA ILE A 247 6.33 -23.28 2.53
C ILE A 247 5.53 -22.71 3.71
N PRO A 248 4.85 -23.56 4.49
CA PRO A 248 4.26 -23.13 5.76
C PRO A 248 5.37 -22.81 6.77
N LEU A 249 5.09 -21.86 7.66
CA LEU A 249 5.91 -21.48 8.81
C LEU A 249 5.40 -22.13 10.10
#